data_AF-A0A7L0G439-F1
#
_entry.id   AF-A0A7L0G439-F1
#
_cell.length_a   1.000
_cell.length_b   1.000
_cell.length_c   1.000
_cell.angle_alpha   90.00
_cell.angle_beta   90.00
_cell.angle_gamma   90.00
#
_symmetry.space_group_name_H-M   'P 1'
#
loop_
_entity.id
_entity.type
_entity.pdbx_description
1 polymer ?
#
loop_
_entity_poly.entity_id
_entity_poly.type
_entity_poly.pdbx_seq_one_letter_code
_entity_poly.pdbx_strand_id
1 'polypeptide(L)'
;FAELHAAVAGLPVASSRVLPGLVLRRDFAAYCPAGGDLRAVLVTEALRPALSASGTEFVVDSEGQYQASLCWITRRTEAVMKRLQRNNVKLLLSSVKQEEVVIYYARLYGVSVVECLSAEEVALICEITGVSPYAPFGDNIDGEITETAVATFCQPLLLGSKRCVHIGFTSVCAFQPHCLILCGPVEGVNEQHAAALQGALTMLQQLFKTVDR
;
A
#
# COMPACT_ATOMS: atom_id res chain seq x y z
N PHE A 1 15.07 -6.25 -3.42
CA PHE A 1 15.82 -5.09 -3.95
C PHE A 1 14.98 -4.33 -4.97
N ALA A 2 14.16 -5.01 -5.78
CA ALA A 2 13.26 -4.36 -6.73
C ALA A 2 12.28 -3.37 -6.07
N GLU A 3 11.90 -3.63 -4.83
CA GLU A 3 10.97 -2.85 -4.00
C GLU A 3 11.67 -1.69 -3.29
N LEU A 4 13.01 -1.72 -3.25
CA LEU A 4 13.86 -0.73 -2.57
C LEU A 4 14.49 0.26 -3.55
N HIS A 5 14.11 0.22 -4.83
CA HIS A 5 14.54 1.21 -5.82
C HIS A 5 13.43 1.56 -6.81
N ALA A 6 13.56 2.73 -7.43
CA ALA A 6 12.74 3.15 -8.54
C ALA A 6 13.62 3.72 -9.66
N ALA A 7 13.51 3.14 -10.85
CA ALA A 7 14.22 3.60 -12.04
C ALA A 7 13.41 4.68 -12.79
N VAL A 8 14.10 5.75 -13.19
CA VAL A 8 13.54 6.89 -13.92
C VAL A 8 14.37 7.14 -15.17
N ALA A 9 13.78 6.91 -16.34
CA ALA A 9 14.41 7.22 -17.61
C ALA A 9 14.25 8.71 -17.97
N GLY A 10 15.15 9.23 -18.80
CA GLY A 10 15.12 10.62 -19.28
C GLY A 10 15.67 11.65 -18.31
N LEU A 11 16.25 11.25 -17.18
CA LEU A 11 16.91 12.14 -16.23
C LEU A 11 18.43 11.85 -16.17
N PRO A 12 19.28 12.86 -15.94
CA PRO A 12 20.71 12.65 -15.74
C PRO A 12 20.99 11.76 -14.53
N VAL A 13 22.03 10.93 -14.60
CA VAL A 13 22.45 10.07 -13.48
C VAL A 13 22.72 10.86 -12.20
N ALA A 14 23.23 12.09 -12.32
CA ALA A 14 23.44 13.01 -11.20
C ALA A 14 22.16 13.41 -10.45
N SER A 15 20.97 13.14 -11.01
CA SER A 15 19.67 13.34 -10.35
C SER A 15 19.24 12.13 -9.49
N SER A 16 20.02 11.05 -9.50
CA SER A 16 19.79 9.89 -8.63
C SER A 16 19.97 10.29 -7.16
N ARG A 17 19.16 9.71 -6.28
CA ARG A 17 19.15 10.07 -4.86
C ARG A 17 18.57 8.96 -4.01
N VAL A 18 18.94 8.95 -2.73
CA VAL A 18 18.30 8.11 -1.73
C VAL A 18 17.18 8.91 -1.06
N LEU A 19 15.99 8.35 -1.00
CA LEU A 19 14.85 8.92 -0.28
C LEU A 19 14.58 8.09 0.97
N PRO A 20 14.23 8.72 2.11
CA PRO A 20 13.71 7.98 3.26
C PRO A 20 12.36 7.36 2.92
N GLY A 21 12.04 6.20 3.48
CA GLY A 21 10.78 5.50 3.24
C GLY A 21 10.76 4.68 1.95
N LEU A 22 9.54 4.33 1.53
CA LEU A 22 9.24 3.51 0.36
C LEU A 22 8.59 4.35 -0.75
N VAL A 23 8.86 3.95 -1.99
CA VAL A 23 8.20 4.52 -3.18
C VAL A 23 7.39 3.42 -3.86
N LEU A 24 6.08 3.56 -3.83
CA LEU A 24 5.15 2.68 -4.54
C LEU A 24 4.94 3.22 -5.94
N ARG A 25 5.19 2.40 -6.97
CA ARG A 25 5.17 2.80 -8.38
C ARG A 25 3.77 2.90 -8.97
N ARG A 26 2.87 3.53 -8.24
CA ARG A 26 1.46 3.73 -8.57
C ARG A 26 0.95 4.96 -7.86
N ASP A 27 -0.16 5.48 -8.34
CA ASP A 27 -0.77 6.71 -7.84
C ASP A 27 -1.88 6.42 -6.82
N PHE A 28 -2.35 7.47 -6.15
CA PHE A 28 -3.49 7.38 -5.25
C PHE A 28 -4.80 7.16 -6.02
N ALA A 29 -5.61 6.19 -5.58
CA ALA A 29 -7.00 6.08 -6.01
C ALA A 29 -7.89 7.16 -5.35
N ALA A 30 -7.55 7.49 -4.10
CA ALA A 30 -8.05 8.67 -3.39
C ALA A 30 -6.89 9.30 -2.63
N TYR A 31 -6.68 10.60 -2.81
CA TYR A 31 -5.69 11.35 -2.05
C TYR A 31 -6.40 12.35 -1.12
N CYS A 32 -6.24 12.12 0.18
CA CYS A 32 -6.74 12.96 1.25
C CYS A 32 -5.55 13.37 2.12
N PRO A 33 -4.91 14.53 1.86
CA PRO A 33 -3.74 14.95 2.61
C PRO A 33 -4.08 15.08 4.10
N ALA A 34 -3.22 14.51 4.94
CA ALA A 34 -3.31 14.59 6.38
C ALA A 34 -1.92 14.94 6.94
N GLY A 35 -1.88 15.79 7.96
CA GLY A 35 -0.64 16.19 8.63
C GLY A 35 -0.29 15.27 9.79
N GLY A 36 1.00 15.19 10.10
CA GLY A 36 1.52 14.38 11.21
C GLY A 36 1.49 12.87 10.93
N ASP A 37 1.64 12.10 12.00
CA ASP A 37 1.64 10.64 11.92
C ASP A 37 0.26 10.11 11.51
N LEU A 38 0.28 9.21 10.53
CA LEU A 38 -0.88 8.63 9.91
C LEU A 38 -1.02 7.18 10.35
N ARG A 39 -2.19 6.81 10.86
CA ARG A 39 -2.52 5.42 11.07
C ARG A 39 -2.90 4.79 9.72
N ALA A 40 -2.17 3.75 9.34
CA ALA A 40 -2.30 3.03 8.09
C ALA A 40 -2.81 1.60 8.32
N VAL A 41 -3.66 1.12 7.43
CA VAL A 41 -4.15 -0.26 7.42
C VAL A 41 -3.81 -0.90 6.08
N LEU A 42 -3.34 -2.15 6.13
CA LEU A 42 -3.04 -2.96 4.97
C LEU A 42 -4.14 -4.01 4.78
N VAL A 43 -4.73 -4.11 3.59
CA VAL A 43 -5.76 -5.11 3.27
C VAL A 43 -5.35 -5.94 2.06
N THR A 44 -5.70 -7.22 2.10
CA THR A 44 -5.46 -8.15 0.99
C THR A 44 -6.73 -8.48 0.21
N GLU A 45 -7.86 -7.90 0.60
CA GLU A 45 -9.21 -8.24 0.13
C GLU A 45 -9.98 -6.97 -0.26
N ALA A 46 -11.03 -7.12 -1.06
CA ALA A 46 -11.93 -6.03 -1.38
C ALA A 46 -12.77 -5.67 -0.14
N LEU A 47 -12.85 -4.38 0.20
CA LEU A 47 -13.62 -3.92 1.36
C LEU A 47 -15.13 -3.93 1.10
N ARG A 48 -15.55 -3.97 -0.17
CA ARG A 48 -16.94 -4.22 -0.56
C ARG A 48 -17.18 -5.73 -0.57
N PRO A 49 -18.15 -6.26 0.21
CA PRO A 49 -18.53 -7.67 0.12
C PRO A 49 -19.03 -8.01 -1.28
N ALA A 50 -18.65 -9.19 -1.77
CA ALA A 50 -19.24 -9.76 -2.97
C ALA A 50 -20.65 -10.32 -2.68
N LEU A 51 -21.53 -10.32 -3.68
CA LEU A 51 -22.86 -10.94 -3.58
C LEU A 51 -22.77 -12.48 -3.52
N SER A 52 -21.73 -13.06 -4.10
CA SER A 52 -21.43 -14.48 -4.05
C SER A 52 -19.95 -14.71 -3.81
N ALA A 53 -19.64 -15.87 -3.22
CA ALA A 53 -18.26 -16.35 -3.14
C ALA A 53 -17.81 -16.84 -4.53
N SER A 54 -16.48 -16.91 -4.72
CA SER A 54 -15.90 -17.48 -5.94
C SER A 54 -16.42 -18.90 -6.18
N GLY A 55 -16.88 -19.18 -7.40
CA GLY A 55 -17.45 -20.47 -7.78
C GLY A 55 -18.89 -20.72 -7.30
N THR A 56 -19.58 -19.70 -6.78
CA THR A 56 -20.98 -19.81 -6.35
C THR A 56 -21.87 -18.81 -7.10
N GLU A 57 -23.11 -19.21 -7.37
CA GLU A 57 -24.12 -18.38 -8.02
C GLU A 57 -24.98 -17.65 -6.98
N PHE A 58 -25.24 -16.38 -7.21
CA PHE A 58 -26.19 -15.61 -6.41
C PHE A 58 -27.57 -15.65 -7.10
N VAL A 59 -28.47 -16.50 -6.58
CA VAL A 59 -29.83 -16.64 -7.09
C VAL A 59 -30.74 -15.64 -6.39
N VAL A 60 -31.59 -14.96 -7.17
CA VAL A 60 -32.56 -14.00 -6.67
C VAL A 60 -33.93 -14.33 -7.24
N ASP A 61 -34.94 -14.42 -6.38
CA ASP A 61 -36.31 -14.78 -6.75
C ASP A 61 -37.19 -13.54 -7.09
N SER A 62 -36.69 -12.33 -6.77
CA SER A 62 -37.41 -11.08 -7.02
C SER A 62 -36.50 -9.85 -7.08
N GLU A 63 -36.93 -8.82 -7.80
CA GLU A 63 -36.23 -7.53 -7.82
C GLU A 63 -36.07 -6.92 -6.41
N GLY A 64 -37.07 -7.09 -5.53
CA GLY A 64 -37.00 -6.60 -4.16
C GLY A 64 -35.85 -7.23 -3.35
N GLN A 65 -35.60 -8.53 -3.54
CA GLN A 65 -34.50 -9.23 -2.90
C GLN A 65 -33.15 -8.76 -3.45
N TYR A 66 -33.04 -8.54 -4.77
CA TYR A 66 -31.83 -7.98 -5.37
C TYR A 66 -31.50 -6.59 -4.80
N GLN A 67 -32.49 -5.70 -4.75
CA GLN A 67 -32.33 -4.36 -4.19
C GLN A 67 -31.96 -4.39 -2.70
N ALA A 68 -32.58 -5.28 -1.92
CA ALA A 68 -32.24 -5.47 -0.51
C ALA A 68 -30.77 -5.91 -0.33
N SER A 69 -30.27 -6.83 -1.17
CA SER A 69 -28.88 -7.27 -1.14
C SER A 69 -27.90 -6.15 -1.50
N LEU A 70 -28.22 -5.34 -2.52
CA LEU A 70 -27.40 -4.15 -2.85
C LEU A 70 -27.37 -3.12 -1.72
N CYS A 71 -28.52 -2.89 -1.07
CA CYS A 71 -28.62 -2.00 0.09
C CYS A 71 -27.77 -2.52 1.25
N TRP A 72 -27.81 -3.83 1.52
CA TRP A 72 -27.00 -4.47 2.55
C TRP A 72 -25.50 -4.31 2.27
N ILE A 73 -25.03 -4.60 1.05
CA ILE A 73 -23.62 -4.43 0.66
C ILE A 73 -23.17 -2.98 0.85
N THR A 74 -24.00 -2.02 0.41
CA THR A 74 -23.67 -0.60 0.49
C THR A 74 -23.54 -0.16 1.95
N ARG A 75 -24.50 -0.52 2.81
CA ARG A 75 -24.46 -0.24 4.25
C ARG A 75 -23.28 -0.92 4.93
N ARG A 76 -22.96 -2.16 4.55
CA ARG A 76 -21.83 -2.89 5.12
C ARG A 76 -20.50 -2.25 4.75
N THR A 77 -20.36 -1.81 3.50
CA THR A 77 -19.17 -1.10 3.02
C THR A 77 -19.01 0.23 3.75
N GLU A 78 -20.09 1.00 3.88
CA GLU A 78 -20.10 2.25 4.65
C GLU A 78 -19.69 2.00 6.11
N ALA A 79 -20.21 0.94 6.74
CA ALA A 79 -19.86 0.59 8.12
C ALA A 79 -18.36 0.27 8.28
N VAL A 80 -17.76 -0.46 7.34
CA VAL A 80 -16.30 -0.72 7.35
C VAL A 80 -15.52 0.59 7.25
N MET A 81 -15.91 1.47 6.34
CA MET A 81 -15.23 2.75 6.14
C MET A 81 -15.39 3.71 7.32
N LYS A 82 -16.57 3.72 7.96
CA LYS A 82 -16.80 4.42 9.24
C LYS A 82 -15.96 3.83 10.37
N ARG A 83 -15.76 2.51 10.42
CA ARG A 83 -14.89 1.86 11.41
C ARG A 83 -13.44 2.32 11.24
N LEU A 84 -12.92 2.34 10.01
CA LEU A 84 -11.59 2.87 9.71
C LEU A 84 -11.45 4.32 10.21
N GLN A 85 -12.43 5.17 9.89
CA GLN A 85 -12.44 6.56 10.33
C GLN A 85 -12.44 6.70 11.87
N ARG A 86 -13.30 5.97 12.57
CA ARG A 86 -13.39 5.97 14.05
C ARG A 86 -12.10 5.55 14.72
N ASN A 87 -11.37 4.63 14.09
CA ASN A 87 -10.05 4.18 14.52
C ASN A 87 -8.92 5.12 14.07
N ASN A 88 -9.25 6.32 13.58
CA ASN A 88 -8.31 7.34 13.09
C ASN A 88 -7.39 6.86 11.95
N VAL A 89 -7.84 5.89 11.15
CA VAL A 89 -7.12 5.44 9.96
C VAL A 89 -7.18 6.55 8.91
N LYS A 90 -6.03 6.93 8.37
CA LYS A 90 -5.88 7.96 7.33
C LYS A 90 -5.29 7.43 6.03
N LEU A 91 -4.79 6.19 6.04
CA LEU A 91 -4.20 5.55 4.89
C LEU A 91 -4.67 4.09 4.78
N LEU A 92 -5.21 3.74 3.62
CA LEU A 92 -5.56 2.37 3.23
C LEU A 92 -4.60 1.91 2.14
N LEU A 93 -3.89 0.82 2.41
CA LEU A 93 -3.00 0.12 1.50
C LEU A 93 -3.67 -1.18 1.09
N SER A 94 -3.89 -1.40 -0.19
CA SER A 94 -4.66 -2.54 -0.69
C SER A 94 -3.89 -3.33 -1.73
N SER A 95 -3.77 -4.65 -1.56
CA SER A 95 -3.19 -5.52 -2.59
C SER A 95 -4.09 -5.65 -3.82
N VAL A 96 -5.41 -5.52 -3.64
CA VAL A 96 -6.40 -5.59 -4.71
C VAL A 96 -6.89 -4.21 -5.11
N LYS A 97 -7.53 -4.12 -6.28
CA LYS A 97 -8.28 -2.94 -6.68
C LYS A 97 -9.54 -2.81 -5.81
N GLN A 98 -9.80 -1.62 -5.29
CA GLN A 98 -11.00 -1.33 -4.53
C GLN A 98 -12.10 -0.77 -5.43
N GLU A 99 -13.35 -1.06 -5.08
CA GLU A 99 -14.49 -0.60 -5.87
C GLU A 99 -14.77 0.90 -5.66
N GLU A 100 -15.41 1.54 -6.64
CA GLU A 100 -15.68 2.99 -6.61
C GLU A 100 -16.43 3.44 -5.36
N VAL A 101 -17.32 2.61 -4.83
CA VAL A 101 -18.04 2.88 -3.58
C VAL A 101 -17.11 2.97 -2.36
N VAL A 102 -16.04 2.17 -2.33
CA VAL A 102 -15.01 2.23 -1.28
C VAL A 102 -14.20 3.52 -1.43
N ILE A 103 -13.80 3.85 -2.66
CA ILE A 103 -13.07 5.10 -2.98
C ILE A 103 -13.90 6.34 -2.62
N TYR A 104 -15.21 6.30 -2.90
CA TYR A 104 -16.15 7.35 -2.54
C TYR A 104 -16.17 7.58 -1.02
N TYR A 105 -16.39 6.53 -0.22
CA TYR A 105 -16.40 6.65 1.23
C TYR A 105 -15.03 7.00 1.80
N ALA A 106 -13.93 6.56 1.18
CA ALA A 106 -12.59 6.93 1.59
C ALA A 106 -12.40 8.44 1.50
N ARG A 107 -12.80 9.06 0.38
CA ARG A 107 -12.80 10.52 0.22
C ARG A 107 -13.71 11.21 1.24
N LEU A 108 -14.92 10.68 1.45
CA LEU A 108 -15.88 11.24 2.40
C LEU A 108 -15.33 11.27 3.84
N TYR A 109 -14.57 10.24 4.23
CA TYR A 109 -14.03 10.11 5.58
C TYR A 109 -12.56 10.56 5.72
N GLY A 110 -11.96 11.09 4.65
CA GLY A 110 -10.59 11.60 4.65
C GLY A 110 -9.53 10.51 4.79
N VAL A 111 -9.73 9.37 4.11
CA VAL A 111 -8.81 8.24 4.02
C VAL A 111 -8.16 8.24 2.64
N SER A 112 -6.83 8.34 2.59
CA SER A 112 -6.07 8.14 1.36
C SER A 112 -6.01 6.65 1.01
N VAL A 113 -6.09 6.31 -0.28
CA VAL A 113 -6.12 4.92 -0.77
C VAL A 113 -5.03 4.72 -1.81
N VAL A 114 -4.20 3.70 -1.58
CA VAL A 114 -3.27 3.14 -2.56
C VAL A 114 -3.66 1.68 -2.78
N GLU A 115 -3.93 1.31 -4.02
CA GLU A 115 -4.46 0.00 -4.39
C GLU A 115 -3.53 -0.77 -5.34
N CYS A 116 -3.80 -2.05 -5.57
CA CYS A 116 -3.03 -2.92 -6.46
C CYS A 116 -1.56 -3.13 -6.04
N LEU A 117 -1.27 -3.19 -4.73
CA LEU A 117 0.05 -3.56 -4.22
C LEU A 117 0.41 -5.00 -4.59
N SER A 118 1.66 -5.23 -5.01
CA SER A 118 2.16 -6.57 -5.29
C SER A 118 2.37 -7.34 -4.00
N ALA A 119 2.47 -8.67 -4.10
CA ALA A 119 2.73 -9.51 -2.94
C ALA A 119 4.06 -9.15 -2.24
N GLU A 120 5.07 -8.77 -3.02
CA GLU A 120 6.39 -8.36 -2.53
C GLU A 120 6.33 -7.03 -1.77
N GLU A 121 5.56 -6.06 -2.25
CA GLU A 121 5.36 -4.78 -1.55
C GLU A 121 4.57 -4.98 -0.26
N VAL A 122 3.52 -5.81 -0.29
CA VAL A 122 2.75 -6.20 0.91
C VAL A 122 3.67 -6.85 1.93
N ALA A 123 4.47 -7.84 1.52
CA ALA A 123 5.42 -8.54 2.39
C ALA A 123 6.45 -7.57 2.99
N LEU A 124 7.02 -6.67 2.19
CA LEU A 124 7.98 -5.68 2.65
C LEU A 124 7.35 -4.71 3.67
N ILE A 125 6.11 -4.27 3.44
CA ILE A 125 5.41 -3.40 4.38
C ILE A 125 5.18 -4.13 5.70
N CYS A 126 4.72 -5.39 5.66
CA CYS A 126 4.57 -6.22 6.85
C CYS A 126 5.90 -6.39 7.60
N GLU A 127 7.00 -6.63 6.89
CA GLU A 127 8.34 -6.78 7.48
C GLU A 127 8.81 -5.49 8.16
N ILE A 128 8.63 -4.34 7.52
CA ILE A 128 9.07 -3.03 8.05
C ILE A 128 8.28 -2.61 9.28
N THR A 129 6.97 -2.88 9.28
CA THR A 129 6.02 -2.35 10.26
C THR A 129 5.65 -3.37 11.35
N GLY A 130 5.90 -4.65 11.11
CA GLY A 130 5.52 -5.75 12.00
C GLY A 130 4.01 -6.06 12.00
N VAL A 131 3.19 -5.40 11.17
CA VAL A 131 1.74 -5.63 11.16
C VAL A 131 1.34 -6.69 10.14
N SER A 132 0.29 -7.44 10.46
CA SER A 132 -0.39 -8.34 9.52
C SER A 132 -1.47 -7.58 8.73
N PRO A 133 -1.86 -8.08 7.54
CA PRO A 133 -3.03 -7.54 6.85
C PRO A 133 -4.29 -7.61 7.71
N TYR A 134 -5.07 -6.53 7.68
CA TYR A 134 -6.35 -6.40 8.35
C TYR A 134 -7.43 -7.17 7.59
N ALA A 135 -8.21 -7.97 8.34
CA ALA A 135 -9.36 -8.71 7.85
C ALA A 135 -10.66 -7.92 8.11
N PRO A 136 -11.30 -7.32 7.08
CA PRO A 136 -12.42 -6.40 7.26
C PRO A 136 -13.74 -7.08 7.71
N PHE A 137 -13.84 -8.39 7.53
CA PHE A 137 -15.07 -9.16 7.77
C PHE A 137 -15.00 -10.12 8.98
N GLY A 138 -14.02 -9.96 9.86
CA GLY A 138 -13.93 -10.73 11.11
C GLY A 138 -15.06 -10.43 12.11
N ASP A 139 -15.15 -11.26 13.15
CA ASP A 139 -16.32 -11.40 14.06
C ASP A 139 -16.69 -10.17 14.90
N ASN A 140 -15.87 -9.11 14.92
CA ASN A 140 -16.15 -7.93 15.74
C ASN A 140 -16.13 -6.63 14.92
N ILE A 141 -17.30 -6.20 14.46
CA ILE A 141 -17.49 -4.98 13.64
C ILE A 141 -17.26 -3.70 14.47
N ASP A 142 -17.40 -3.76 15.80
CA ASP A 142 -17.28 -2.62 16.70
C ASP A 142 -15.95 -2.55 17.48
N GLY A 143 -15.05 -3.53 17.27
CA GLY A 143 -13.76 -3.58 17.95
C GLY A 143 -12.74 -2.55 17.43
N GLU A 144 -11.77 -2.20 18.28
CA GLU A 144 -10.58 -1.46 17.88
C GLU A 144 -9.81 -2.23 16.79
N ILE A 145 -9.18 -1.49 15.86
CA ILE A 145 -8.31 -2.09 14.84
C ILE A 145 -6.89 -2.16 15.40
N THR A 146 -6.43 -3.37 15.71
CA THR A 146 -5.10 -3.64 16.26
C THR A 146 -4.02 -3.69 15.18
N GLU A 147 -4.38 -4.09 13.96
CA GLU A 147 -3.45 -4.29 12.83
C GLU A 147 -3.18 -2.96 12.09
N THR A 148 -2.68 -1.95 12.82
CA THR A 148 -2.38 -0.65 12.22
C THR A 148 -0.89 -0.32 12.27
N ALA A 149 -0.37 0.17 11.14
CA ALA A 149 0.98 0.70 11.04
C ALA A 149 0.96 2.22 11.20
N VAL A 150 2.07 2.80 11.66
CA VAL A 150 2.24 4.26 11.71
C VAL A 150 3.09 4.71 10.54
N ALA A 151 2.52 5.55 9.69
CA ALA A 151 3.25 6.23 8.62
C ALA A 151 3.54 7.69 9.02
N THR A 152 4.81 8.08 9.03
CA THR A 152 5.24 9.45 9.40
C THR A 152 4.92 10.48 8.32
N PHE A 153 4.83 10.03 7.07
CA PHE A 153 4.33 10.82 5.95
C PHE A 153 3.77 9.92 4.86
N CYS A 154 2.84 10.44 4.05
CA CYS A 154 2.33 9.80 2.85
C CYS A 154 1.95 10.88 1.83
N GLN A 155 2.66 10.95 0.71
CA GLN A 155 2.51 12.04 -0.26
C GLN A 155 2.69 11.60 -1.71
N PRO A 156 2.11 12.31 -2.68
CA PRO A 156 2.39 12.09 -4.09
C PRO A 156 3.83 12.47 -4.40
N LEU A 157 4.50 11.66 -5.20
CA LEU A 157 5.86 11.89 -5.69
C LEU A 157 5.86 11.79 -7.21
N LEU A 158 6.35 12.84 -7.88
CA LEU A 158 6.54 12.83 -9.32
C LEU A 158 7.96 12.36 -9.64
N LEU A 159 8.07 11.22 -10.32
CA LEU A 159 9.33 10.66 -10.82
C LEU A 159 9.31 10.67 -12.35
N GLY A 160 9.93 11.69 -12.94
CA GLY A 160 9.82 11.95 -14.37
C GLY A 160 8.36 12.30 -14.74
N SER A 161 7.74 11.50 -15.59
CA SER A 161 6.33 11.62 -15.96
C SER A 161 5.38 10.71 -15.14
N LYS A 162 5.91 9.89 -14.23
CA LYS A 162 5.12 8.92 -13.46
C LYS A 162 4.79 9.48 -12.08
N ARG A 163 3.50 9.42 -11.71
CA ARG A 163 3.05 9.68 -10.34
C ARG A 163 3.21 8.41 -9.51
N CYS A 164 3.87 8.55 -8.38
CA CYS A 164 4.15 7.50 -7.42
C CYS A 164 3.66 7.95 -6.04
N VAL A 165 3.54 7.01 -5.12
CA VAL A 165 3.25 7.31 -3.72
C VAL A 165 4.53 7.16 -2.91
N HIS A 166 4.85 8.15 -2.10
CA HIS A 166 6.01 8.16 -1.22
C HIS A 166 5.56 8.08 0.23
N ILE A 167 5.99 7.03 0.94
CA ILE A 167 5.50 6.70 2.28
C ILE A 167 6.67 6.46 3.22
N GLY A 168 6.69 7.15 4.35
CA GLY A 168 7.60 6.85 5.46
C GLY A 168 6.86 6.05 6.51
N PHE A 169 7.39 4.90 6.93
CA PHE A 169 6.85 4.13 8.05
C PHE A 169 7.72 4.30 9.29
N THR A 170 7.08 4.30 10.45
CA THR A 170 7.78 4.00 11.71
C THR A 170 8.15 2.54 11.67
N SER A 171 9.44 2.26 11.51
CA SER A 171 9.91 0.88 11.40
C SER A 171 10.08 0.26 12.78
N VAL A 172 9.69 -1.01 12.90
CA VAL A 172 10.04 -1.85 14.06
C VAL A 172 11.45 -2.44 13.95
N CYS A 173 12.09 -2.29 12.79
CA CYS A 173 13.44 -2.75 12.53
C CYS A 173 14.48 -1.77 13.09
N ALA A 174 15.70 -2.26 13.33
CA ALA A 174 16.84 -1.43 13.73
C ALA A 174 17.32 -0.45 12.63
N PHE A 175 16.69 -0.46 11.46
CA PHE A 175 17.01 0.41 10.33
C PHE A 175 15.75 1.09 9.79
N GLN A 176 15.94 2.30 9.26
CA GLN A 176 14.88 3.00 8.55
C GLN A 176 14.89 2.55 7.08
N PRO A 177 13.74 2.16 6.50
CA PRO A 177 13.68 1.82 5.09
C PRO A 177 14.01 3.07 4.25
N HIS A 178 14.77 2.86 3.18
CA HIS A 178 15.08 3.88 2.20
C HIS A 178 14.85 3.33 0.80
N CYS A 179 14.47 4.21 -0.11
CA CYS A 179 14.28 3.89 -1.52
C CYS A 179 15.33 4.62 -2.36
N LEU A 180 16.02 3.88 -3.22
CA LEU A 180 17.00 4.43 -4.15
C LEU A 180 16.32 4.84 -5.46
N ILE A 181 16.35 6.13 -5.78
CA ILE A 181 15.91 6.64 -7.07
C ILE A 181 17.10 6.60 -8.03
N LEU A 182 16.99 5.78 -9.07
CA LEU A 182 17.99 5.62 -10.12
C LEU A 182 17.54 6.37 -11.37
N CYS A 183 18.27 7.43 -11.70
CA CYS A 183 18.04 8.22 -12.89
C CYS A 183 19.03 7.82 -13.99
N GLY A 184 18.57 7.79 -15.22
CA GLY A 184 19.40 7.47 -16.37
C GLY A 184 18.77 7.95 -17.67
N PRO A 185 19.57 8.12 -18.73
CA PRO A 185 19.06 8.64 -20.01
C PRO A 185 18.04 7.70 -20.64
N VAL A 186 18.21 6.39 -20.48
CA VAL A 186 17.34 5.33 -21.02
C VAL A 186 17.17 4.20 -20.02
N GLU A 187 16.10 3.40 -20.17
CA GLU A 187 15.78 2.30 -19.25
C GLU A 187 16.90 1.27 -19.12
N GLY A 188 17.55 0.88 -20.23
CA GLY A 188 18.65 -0.10 -20.18
C GLY A 188 19.86 0.34 -19.35
N VAL A 189 20.13 1.64 -19.26
CA VAL A 189 21.20 2.16 -18.37
C VAL A 189 20.78 2.04 -16.91
N ASN A 190 19.51 2.31 -16.60
CA ASN A 190 18.98 2.13 -15.24
C ASN A 190 19.00 0.67 -14.81
N GLU A 191 18.69 -0.28 -15.70
CA GLU A 191 18.79 -1.71 -15.43
C GLU A 191 20.22 -2.13 -15.08
N GLN A 192 21.21 -1.64 -15.84
CA GLN A 192 22.62 -1.88 -15.54
C GLN A 192 23.03 -1.30 -14.18
N HIS A 193 22.60 -0.07 -13.87
CA HIS A 193 22.86 0.53 -12.57
C HIS A 193 22.21 -0.25 -11.42
N ALA A 194 20.95 -0.67 -11.59
CA ALA A 194 20.23 -1.46 -10.60
C ALA A 194 20.92 -2.81 -10.36
N ALA A 195 21.33 -3.52 -11.42
CA ALA A 195 22.04 -4.79 -11.32
C ALA A 195 23.41 -4.62 -10.62
N ALA A 196 24.17 -3.59 -10.99
CA ALA A 196 25.47 -3.30 -10.37
C ALA A 196 25.33 -2.99 -8.87
N LEU A 197 24.34 -2.18 -8.48
CA LEU A 197 24.06 -1.85 -7.10
C LEU A 197 23.57 -3.05 -6.29
N GLN A 198 22.71 -3.88 -6.88
CA GLN A 198 22.29 -5.14 -6.26
C GLN A 198 23.51 -6.04 -6.00
N GLY A 199 24.43 -6.14 -6.96
CA GLY A 199 25.68 -6.88 -6.78
C GLY A 199 26.52 -6.32 -5.63
N ALA A 200 26.71 -5.00 -5.60
CA ALA A 200 27.46 -4.34 -4.53
C ALA A 200 26.84 -4.55 -3.14
N LEU A 201 25.52 -4.40 -3.01
CA LEU A 201 24.80 -4.66 -1.76
C LEU A 201 24.89 -6.13 -1.35
N THR A 202 24.79 -7.05 -2.30
CA THR A 202 24.96 -8.48 -2.04
C THR A 202 26.36 -8.77 -1.52
N MET A 203 27.40 -8.17 -2.12
CA MET A 203 28.78 -8.31 -1.61
C MET A 203 28.93 -7.75 -0.20
N LEU A 204 28.37 -6.57 0.08
CA LEU A 204 28.39 -5.99 1.42
C LEU A 204 27.70 -6.91 2.43
N GLN A 205 26.52 -7.45 2.10
CA GLN A 205 25.83 -8.43 2.95
C GLN A 205 26.72 -9.64 3.26
N GLN A 206 27.49 -10.15 2.30
CA GLN A 206 28.40 -11.28 2.54
C GLN A 206 29.57 -10.91 3.47
N LEU A 207 30.05 -9.66 3.43
CA LEU A 207 31.10 -9.20 4.34
C LEU A 207 30.60 -9.09 5.79
N PHE A 208 29.32 -8.78 5.98
CA PHE A 208 28.69 -8.64 7.30
C PHE A 208 28.01 -9.91 7.82
N LYS A 209 27.90 -10.95 6.99
CA LYS A 209 27.57 -12.29 7.49
C LYS A 209 28.74 -12.75 8.34
N THR A 210 28.55 -12.72 9.66
CA THR A 210 29.44 -13.40 10.59
C THR A 210 29.61 -14.83 10.10
N VAL A 211 30.86 -15.27 9.94
CA VAL A 211 31.16 -16.70 9.90
C VAL A 211 30.78 -17.21 11.27
N ASP A 212 29.63 -17.86 11.38
CA ASP A 212 29.26 -18.62 12.56
C ASP A 212 30.42 -19.59 12.84
N ARG A 213 31.16 -19.35 13.92
CA ARG A 213 32.24 -20.20 14.42
C ARG A 213 31.74 -21.05 15.57
#